data_AF-A0A945CIB2-F1
#
_entry.id   AF-A0A945CIB2-F1
#
_cell.length_a   1.000
_cell.length_b   1.000
_cell.length_c   1.000
_cell.angle_alpha   90.00
_cell.angle_beta   90.00
_cell.angle_gamma   90.00
#
_symmetry.space_group_name_H-M   'P 1'
#
loop_
_entity.id
_entity.type
_entity.pdbx_description
1 polymer ?
#
loop_
_entity_poly.entity_id
_entity_poly.type
_entity_poly.pdbx_seq_one_letter_code
_entity_poly.pdbx_strand_id
1 'polypeptide(L)'
;MAVTIPTEGYCDEDDVVGLTGKDYSATTAPTLVQLKEFITQKADMINGVLDAVGFVTPISAAAARSLNILKNLNMKGAAADAENAVPGIFEESDRARAWRLEYEAALVMLSRRRMTLPDVSDSNDTPVAVDDQNPAGSFDVDSSGNENDPAFGNDWQM
;
A
#
# COMPACT_ATOMS: atom_id res chain seq x y z
N MET A 1 21.16 15.74 -6.72
CA MET A 1 21.50 14.31 -6.60
C MET A 1 20.41 13.52 -7.30
N ALA A 2 20.76 12.66 -8.25
CA ALA A 2 19.80 11.75 -8.86
C ALA A 2 19.53 10.62 -7.87
N VAL A 3 18.27 10.43 -7.48
CA VAL A 3 17.85 9.27 -6.69
C VAL A 3 17.85 8.09 -7.66
N THR A 4 18.77 7.16 -7.49
CA THR A 4 18.77 5.91 -8.27
C THR A 4 17.85 4.95 -7.53
N ILE A 5 16.78 4.49 -8.19
CA ILE A 5 15.92 3.46 -7.62
C ILE A 5 16.68 2.13 -7.74
N PRO A 6 16.84 1.36 -6.65
CA PRO A 6 17.35 0.00 -6.75
C PRO A 6 16.49 -0.78 -7.75
N THR A 7 17.11 -1.52 -8.66
CA THR A 7 16.37 -2.34 -9.63
C THR A 7 15.53 -3.45 -8.97
N GLU A 8 15.67 -3.65 -7.66
CA GLU A 8 15.07 -4.74 -6.87
C GLU A 8 13.95 -4.24 -5.91
N GLY A 9 13.70 -2.93 -5.77
CA GLY A 9 12.65 -2.40 -4.89
C GLY A 9 12.73 -0.89 -4.63
N TYR A 10 11.90 -0.37 -3.72
CA TYR A 10 11.94 1.04 -3.29
C TYR A 10 12.99 1.33 -2.20
N CYS A 11 13.54 0.29 -1.58
CA CYS A 11 14.64 0.37 -0.61
C CYS A 11 15.76 -0.62 -1.01
N ASP A 12 16.92 -0.50 -0.38
CA ASP A 12 18.04 -1.44 -0.48
C ASP A 12 18.26 -2.21 0.83
N GLU A 13 19.26 -3.09 0.86
CA GLU A 13 19.58 -3.89 2.05
C GLU A 13 20.13 -3.02 3.19
N ASP A 14 20.89 -1.97 2.87
CA ASP A 14 21.47 -1.06 3.87
C ASP A 14 20.36 -0.32 4.65
N ASP A 15 19.25 0.00 3.99
CA ASP A 15 18.06 0.55 4.65
C ASP A 15 17.50 -0.41 5.70
N VAL A 16 17.35 -1.69 5.34
CA VAL A 16 16.80 -2.70 6.26
C VAL A 16 17.78 -3.00 7.39
N VAL A 17 19.08 -3.04 7.12
CA VAL A 17 20.14 -3.13 8.14
C VAL A 17 20.05 -1.94 9.08
N GLY A 18 19.93 -0.72 8.55
CA GLY A 18 19.80 0.51 9.33
C GLY A 18 18.57 0.52 10.24
N LEU A 19 17.44 -0.02 9.79
CA LEU A 19 16.22 -0.14 10.60
C LEU A 19 16.32 -1.25 11.66
N THR A 20 16.85 -2.41 11.28
CA THR A 20 16.82 -3.61 12.14
C THR A 20 17.98 -3.68 13.13
N GLY A 21 19.12 -3.07 12.77
CA GLY A 21 20.41 -3.20 13.45
C GLY A 21 21.03 -4.59 13.29
N LYS A 22 20.60 -5.38 12.29
CA LYS A 22 21.09 -6.74 12.03
C LYS A 22 21.89 -6.78 10.75
N ASP A 23 23.01 -7.50 10.78
CA ASP A 23 23.79 -7.79 9.58
C ASP A 23 23.25 -9.05 8.88
N TYR A 24 23.11 -8.98 7.56
CA TYR A 24 22.69 -10.10 6.72
C TYR A 24 23.84 -10.52 5.80
N SER A 25 24.05 -11.83 5.66
CA SER A 25 25.11 -12.40 4.84
C SER A 25 24.64 -13.67 4.13
N ALA A 26 25.53 -14.32 3.38
CA ALA A 26 25.22 -15.60 2.73
C ALA A 26 24.95 -16.75 3.71
N THR A 27 25.32 -16.59 4.99
CA THR A 27 25.21 -17.66 6.01
C THR A 27 24.37 -17.28 7.23
N THR A 28 23.89 -16.04 7.32
CA THR A 28 22.90 -15.65 8.35
C THR A 28 21.52 -16.14 7.95
N ALA A 29 20.61 -16.24 8.92
CA ALA A 29 19.22 -16.54 8.65
C ALA A 29 18.33 -15.37 9.14
N PRO A 30 17.58 -14.71 8.23
CA PRO A 30 17.57 -14.93 6.78
C PRO A 30 18.91 -14.56 6.12
N THR A 31 19.16 -15.16 4.95
CA THR A 31 20.32 -14.85 4.11
C THR A 31 20.13 -13.52 3.40
N LEU A 32 21.21 -12.93 2.90
CA LEU A 32 21.16 -11.72 2.08
C LEU A 32 20.27 -11.89 0.84
N VAL A 33 20.28 -13.07 0.22
CA VAL A 33 19.42 -13.39 -0.93
C VAL A 33 17.94 -13.38 -0.52
N GLN A 34 17.60 -14.00 0.61
CA GLN A 34 16.22 -13.98 1.12
C GLN A 34 15.77 -12.56 1.51
N LEU A 35 16.68 -11.74 2.06
CA LEU A 35 16.38 -10.35 2.35
C LEU A 35 16.01 -9.59 1.07
N LYS A 36 16.77 -9.75 -0.02
CA LYS A 36 16.45 -9.16 -1.33
C LYS A 36 15.08 -9.61 -1.83
N GLU A 37 14.78 -10.90 -1.71
CA GLU A 37 13.46 -11.43 -2.08
C GLU A 37 12.33 -10.77 -1.28
N PHE A 38 12.52 -10.55 0.03
CA PHE A 38 11.53 -9.81 0.83
C PHE A 38 11.39 -8.35 0.36
N ILE A 39 12.50 -7.67 0.07
CA ILE A 39 12.48 -6.29 -0.44
C ILE A 39 11.67 -6.23 -1.75
N THR A 40 11.97 -7.11 -2.71
CA THR A 40 11.28 -7.17 -4.00
C THR A 40 9.80 -7.50 -3.85
N GLN A 41 9.45 -8.52 -3.05
CA GLN A 41 8.05 -8.88 -2.81
C GLN A 41 7.25 -7.72 -2.22
N LYS A 42 7.81 -6.96 -1.28
CA LYS A 42 7.11 -5.79 -0.72
C LYS A 42 7.01 -4.64 -1.72
N ALA A 43 8.01 -4.44 -2.57
CA ALA A 43 7.93 -3.47 -3.66
C ALA A 43 6.82 -3.81 -4.64
N ASP A 44 6.69 -5.09 -5.01
CA ASP A 44 5.65 -5.58 -5.91
C ASP A 44 4.25 -5.41 -5.32
N MET A 45 4.08 -5.69 -4.02
CA MET A 45 2.82 -5.43 -3.32
C MET A 45 2.47 -3.93 -3.31
N ILE A 46 3.45 -3.06 -3.06
CA ILE A 46 3.26 -1.61 -3.14
C ILE A 46 2.85 -1.20 -4.56
N ASN A 47 3.54 -1.69 -5.57
CA ASN A 47 3.23 -1.43 -6.98
C ASN A 47 1.81 -1.90 -7.33
N GLY A 48 1.42 -3.10 -6.90
CA GLY A 48 0.06 -3.61 -7.13
C GLY A 48 -1.02 -2.70 -6.52
N VAL A 49 -0.78 -2.16 -5.31
CA VAL A 49 -1.71 -1.21 -4.69
C VAL A 49 -1.73 0.13 -5.43
N LEU A 50 -0.57 0.64 -5.84
CA LEU A 50 -0.45 1.90 -6.57
C LEU A 50 -1.11 1.83 -7.95
N ASP A 51 -0.90 0.75 -8.69
CA ASP A 51 -1.51 0.46 -9.99
C ASP A 51 -3.04 0.35 -9.85
N ALA A 52 -3.53 -0.36 -8.83
CA ALA A 52 -4.96 -0.49 -8.55
C ALA A 52 -5.66 0.85 -8.26
N VAL A 53 -4.93 1.85 -7.76
CA VAL A 53 -5.46 3.20 -7.54
C VAL A 53 -5.09 4.18 -8.65
N GLY A 54 -4.48 3.74 -9.75
CA GLY A 54 -4.26 4.55 -10.96
C GLY A 54 -2.91 5.25 -11.08
N PHE A 55 -1.94 4.97 -10.19
CA PHE A 55 -0.59 5.50 -10.37
C PHE A 55 0.19 4.68 -11.40
N VAL A 56 1.01 5.36 -12.20
CA VAL A 56 1.98 4.69 -13.07
C VAL A 56 3.06 4.05 -12.20
N THR A 57 3.22 2.73 -12.32
CA THR A 57 4.23 1.97 -11.58
C THR A 57 5.31 1.40 -12.51
N PRO A 58 6.57 1.28 -12.04
CA PRO A 58 7.08 1.80 -10.76
C PRO A 58 7.11 3.34 -10.74
N ILE A 59 7.01 3.94 -9.54
CA ILE A 59 7.10 5.40 -9.40
C ILE A 59 8.46 5.90 -9.92
N SER A 60 8.43 6.94 -10.75
CA SER A 60 9.62 7.52 -11.37
C SER A 60 10.63 8.06 -10.35
N ALA A 61 11.93 7.89 -10.67
CA ALA A 61 13.07 8.47 -9.95
C ALA A 61 12.97 10.00 -9.73
N ALA A 62 12.19 10.69 -10.57
CA ALA A 62 11.95 12.13 -10.44
C ALA A 62 11.09 12.50 -9.22
N ALA A 63 10.25 11.58 -8.71
CA ALA A 63 9.34 11.82 -7.60
C ALA A 63 10.00 11.55 -6.24
N ALA A 64 11.11 12.25 -5.95
CA ALA A 64 11.99 11.97 -4.83
C ALA A 64 11.29 11.90 -3.45
N ARG A 65 10.31 12.77 -3.19
CA ARG A 65 9.57 12.75 -1.91
C ARG A 65 8.65 11.55 -1.78
N SER A 66 7.93 11.18 -2.84
CA SER A 66 7.13 9.96 -2.87
C SER A 66 8.00 8.72 -2.72
N LEU A 67 9.15 8.67 -3.38
CA LEU A 67 10.08 7.55 -3.24
C LEU A 67 10.59 7.39 -1.82
N ASN A 68 10.82 8.47 -1.07
CA ASN A 68 11.20 8.36 0.35
C ASN A 68 10.09 7.73 1.22
N ILE A 69 8.82 8.03 0.92
CA ILE A 69 7.67 7.41 1.61
C ILE A 69 7.61 5.92 1.27
N LEU A 70 7.70 5.58 -0.02
CA LEU A 70 7.64 4.19 -0.49
C LEU A 70 8.84 3.38 -0.01
N LYS A 71 10.03 3.98 0.06
CA LYS A 71 11.24 3.40 0.65
C LYS A 71 11.03 3.04 2.12
N ASN A 72 10.50 3.96 2.92
CA ASN A 72 10.21 3.69 4.33
C ASN A 72 9.21 2.53 4.50
N LEU A 73 8.19 2.50 3.63
CA LEU A 73 7.19 1.45 3.62
C LEU A 73 7.78 0.08 3.25
N ASN A 74 8.50 0.02 2.12
CA ASN A 74 9.15 -1.19 1.63
C ASN A 74 10.12 -1.77 2.67
N MET A 75 10.92 -0.90 3.29
CA MET A 75 11.89 -1.27 4.34
C MET A 75 11.20 -1.88 5.55
N LYS A 76 10.09 -1.31 6.05
CA LYS A 76 9.34 -1.85 7.19
C LYS A 76 8.73 -3.22 6.88
N GLY A 77 8.12 -3.36 5.71
CA GLY A 77 7.56 -4.65 5.28
C GLY A 77 8.63 -5.74 5.17
N ALA A 78 9.78 -5.40 4.57
CA ALA A 78 10.89 -6.33 4.42
C ALA A 78 11.53 -6.69 5.77
N ALA A 79 11.70 -5.70 6.66
CA ALA A 79 12.23 -5.91 8.01
C ALA A 79 11.33 -6.82 8.87
N ALA A 80 10.01 -6.67 8.78
CA ALA A 80 9.06 -7.53 9.48
C ALA A 80 9.16 -8.99 9.01
N ASP A 81 9.26 -9.22 7.70
CA ASP A 81 9.41 -10.58 7.18
C ASP A 81 10.79 -11.17 7.46
N ALA A 82 11.84 -10.34 7.41
CA ALA A 82 13.19 -10.77 7.76
C ALA A 82 13.31 -11.20 9.23
N GLU A 83 12.67 -10.49 10.16
CA GLU A 83 12.60 -10.89 11.58
C GLU A 83 11.85 -12.22 11.77
N ASN A 84 10.76 -12.43 11.04
CA ASN A 84 9.95 -13.65 11.13
C ASN A 84 10.59 -14.86 10.43
N ALA A 85 11.53 -14.63 9.51
CA ALA A 85 12.24 -15.69 8.81
C ALA A 85 13.40 -16.31 9.61
N VAL A 86 13.68 -15.82 10.83
CA VAL A 86 14.74 -16.35 11.68
C VAL A 86 14.36 -17.75 12.20
N PRO A 87 15.16 -18.80 11.93
CA PRO A 87 14.86 -20.16 12.37
C PRO A 87 14.76 -20.27 13.89
N GLY A 88 13.76 -21.04 14.37
CA GLY A 88 13.55 -21.30 15.80
C GLY A 88 12.78 -20.20 16.53
N ILE A 89 12.44 -19.09 15.85
CA ILE A 89 11.46 -18.13 16.34
C ILE A 89 10.07 -18.62 15.93
N PHE A 90 9.24 -18.98 16.91
CA PHE A 90 7.86 -19.44 16.68
C PHE A 90 6.83 -18.32 16.88
N GLU A 91 7.22 -17.23 17.54
CA GLU A 91 6.37 -16.09 17.84
C GLU A 91 7.00 -14.83 17.27
N GLU A 92 6.20 -14.05 16.56
CA GLU A 92 6.62 -12.77 15.99
C GLU A 92 7.03 -11.79 17.10
N SER A 93 8.20 -11.16 16.95
CA SER A 93 8.64 -10.14 17.92
C SER A 93 7.72 -8.91 17.89
N ASP A 94 7.58 -8.23 19.04
CA ASP A 94 6.81 -6.98 19.14
C ASP A 94 7.19 -5.95 18.09
N ARG A 95 8.49 -5.88 17.79
CA ARG A 95 9.05 -4.97 16.80
C ARG A 95 8.68 -5.35 15.37
N ALA A 96 8.82 -6.64 15.02
CA ALA A 96 8.40 -7.15 13.71
C ALA A 96 6.90 -6.92 13.48
N ARG A 97 6.09 -7.22 14.50
CA ARG A 97 4.64 -6.96 14.48
C ARG A 97 4.32 -5.47 14.31
N ALA A 98 5.01 -4.58 15.01
CA ALA A 98 4.82 -3.14 14.86
C ALA A 98 5.11 -2.68 13.42
N TRP A 99 6.22 -3.12 12.84
CA TRP A 99 6.56 -2.80 11.44
C TRP A 99 5.57 -3.37 10.44
N ARG A 100 5.09 -4.60 10.66
CA ARG A 100 4.05 -5.22 9.83
C ARG A 100 2.75 -4.43 9.88
N LEU A 101 2.29 -4.06 11.08
CA LEU A 101 1.06 -3.27 11.25
C LEU A 101 1.17 -1.89 10.59
N GLU A 102 2.32 -1.21 10.74
CA GLU A 102 2.56 0.06 10.07
C GLU A 102 2.57 -0.08 8.54
N TYR A 103 3.18 -1.15 8.02
CA TYR A 103 3.19 -1.46 6.59
C TYR A 103 1.78 -1.72 6.06
N GLU A 104 1.02 -2.59 6.70
CA GLU A 104 -0.33 -2.95 6.29
C GLU A 104 -1.29 -1.76 6.39
N ALA A 105 -1.21 -0.97 7.47
CA ALA A 105 -2.00 0.24 7.62
C ALA A 105 -1.69 1.25 6.50
N ALA A 106 -0.43 1.40 6.12
CA ALA A 106 -0.03 2.25 5.00
C ALA A 106 -0.52 1.74 3.65
N LEU A 107 -0.49 0.43 3.38
CA LEU A 107 -1.10 -0.14 2.18
C LEU A 107 -2.60 0.14 2.11
N VAL A 108 -3.32 0.04 3.23
CA VAL A 108 -4.75 0.39 3.30
C VAL A 108 -4.98 1.88 3.05
N MET A 109 -4.09 2.75 3.56
CA MET A 109 -4.19 4.19 3.28
C MET A 109 -3.89 4.52 1.81
N LEU A 110 -2.92 3.84 1.19
CA LEU A 110 -2.62 3.97 -0.24
C LEU A 110 -3.80 3.50 -1.09
N SER A 111 -4.37 2.32 -0.80
CA SER A 111 -5.49 1.76 -1.56
C SER A 111 -6.77 2.61 -1.48
N ARG A 112 -6.93 3.38 -0.39
CA ARG A 112 -8.04 4.32 -0.19
C ARG A 112 -7.73 5.75 -0.62
N ARG A 113 -6.59 6.00 -1.26
CA ARG A 113 -6.11 7.35 -1.64
C ARG A 113 -6.05 8.34 -0.46
N ARG A 114 -5.84 7.84 0.76
CA ARG A 114 -5.73 8.65 1.99
C ARG A 114 -4.28 8.99 2.35
N MET A 115 -3.32 8.32 1.73
CA MET A 115 -1.90 8.66 1.84
C MET A 115 -1.49 9.57 0.68
N THR A 116 -0.93 10.73 1.00
CA THR A 116 -0.42 11.67 -0.01
C THR A 116 0.93 11.22 -0.53
N LEU A 117 1.03 11.07 -1.86
CA LEU A 117 2.29 10.88 -2.58
C LEU A 117 2.69 12.18 -3.28
N PRO A 118 3.50 13.04 -2.64
CA PRO A 118 3.89 14.32 -3.21
C PRO A 118 4.75 14.14 -4.47
N ASP A 119 4.56 15.04 -5.42
CA ASP A 119 5.29 15.05 -6.70
C ASP A 119 4.95 13.86 -7.63
N VAL A 120 3.84 13.14 -7.38
CA VAL A 120 3.25 12.14 -8.29
C VAL A 120 1.82 12.55 -8.61
N SER A 121 1.54 12.79 -9.89
CA SER A 121 0.17 12.96 -10.39
C SER A 121 -0.42 11.57 -10.67
N ASP A 122 -1.67 11.36 -10.25
CA ASP A 122 -2.46 10.19 -10.68
C ASP A 122 -2.67 10.27 -12.21
N SER A 123 -2.63 9.14 -12.90
CA SER A 123 -2.94 9.11 -14.34
C SER A 123 -4.42 9.42 -14.61
N ASN A 124 -5.26 9.29 -13.57
CA ASN A 124 -6.67 9.63 -13.58
C ASN A 124 -6.95 11.07 -13.12
N ASP A 125 -6.01 12.01 -13.19
CA ASP A 125 -6.23 13.44 -12.88
C ASP A 125 -7.10 14.16 -13.94
N THR A 126 -8.01 13.44 -14.59
CA THR A 126 -9.35 14.01 -14.80
C THR A 126 -9.96 14.19 -13.43
N PRO A 127 -10.49 15.38 -13.06
CA PRO A 127 -11.27 15.48 -11.85
C PRO A 127 -12.33 14.38 -11.92
N VAL A 128 -12.21 13.39 -11.04
CA VAL A 128 -13.34 12.52 -10.73
C VAL A 128 -14.33 13.52 -10.21
N ALA A 129 -15.33 13.86 -11.05
CA ALA A 129 -16.49 14.58 -10.60
C ALA A 129 -16.87 13.86 -9.31
N VAL A 130 -16.76 14.58 -8.21
CA VAL A 130 -17.16 14.06 -6.92
C VAL A 130 -18.54 13.51 -7.19
N ASP A 131 -18.71 12.19 -7.18
CA ASP A 131 -20.03 11.62 -7.09
C ASP A 131 -20.45 11.83 -5.63
N ASP A 132 -20.58 13.11 -5.29
CA ASP A 132 -21.20 13.67 -4.10
C ASP A 132 -22.73 13.49 -4.19
N GLN A 133 -23.21 12.61 -5.08
CA GLN A 133 -24.62 12.34 -5.34
C GLN A 133 -25.02 10.87 -5.21
N ASN A 134 -24.22 10.02 -4.56
CA ASN A 134 -24.82 8.89 -3.85
C ASN A 134 -24.71 9.05 -2.33
N PRO A 135 -25.48 9.98 -1.71
CA PRO A 135 -25.86 9.76 -0.33
C PRO A 135 -26.51 8.38 -0.29
N ALA A 136 -26.09 7.54 0.67
CA ALA A 136 -26.69 6.24 0.90
C ALA A 136 -28.22 6.33 0.81
N GLY A 137 -28.80 5.83 -0.29
CA GLY A 137 -30.24 5.88 -0.55
C GLY A 137 -30.82 7.29 -0.56
N SER A 138 -30.96 7.89 -1.75
CA SER A 138 -31.95 8.94 -1.95
C SER A 138 -33.33 8.36 -1.61
N PHE A 139 -33.84 8.68 -0.43
CA PHE A 139 -35.20 8.36 -0.02
C PHE A 139 -36.12 9.31 -0.77
N ASP A 140 -36.53 8.92 -1.98
CA ASP A 140 -37.42 9.72 -2.82
C ASP A 140 -38.85 9.52 -2.31
N VAL A 141 -39.17 10.21 -1.22
CA VAL A 141 -40.52 10.24 -0.64
C VAL A 141 -41.35 11.27 -1.40
N ASP A 142 -42.46 10.82 -1.99
CA ASP A 142 -43.43 11.73 -2.59
C ASP A 142 -44.05 12.66 -1.54
N SER A 143 -44.76 13.69 -2.00
CA SER A 143 -45.45 14.65 -1.12
C SER A 143 -46.56 14.03 -0.24
N SER A 144 -46.81 12.73 -0.38
CA SER A 144 -47.73 11.93 0.44
C SER A 144 -47.00 11.03 1.44
N GLY A 145 -45.66 11.01 1.42
CA GLY A 145 -44.81 10.24 2.31
C GLY A 145 -44.52 8.81 1.84
N ASN A 146 -44.78 8.47 0.58
CA ASN A 146 -44.47 7.15 0.03
C ASN A 146 -43.10 7.14 -0.65
N GLU A 147 -42.30 6.12 -0.35
CA GLU A 147 -41.01 5.88 -0.99
C GLU A 147 -41.19 5.39 -2.44
N ASN A 148 -40.58 6.09 -3.40
CA ASN A 148 -40.37 5.59 -4.76
C ASN A 148 -38.97 4.96 -4.87
N ASP A 149 -38.87 3.67 -4.56
CA ASP A 149 -37.65 2.89 -4.85
C ASP A 149 -37.75 2.28 -6.27
N PRO A 150 -36.88 2.67 -7.22
CA PRO A 150 -36.86 2.07 -8.56
C PRO A 150 -36.42 0.60 -8.58
N ALA A 151 -35.83 0.07 -7.50
CA ALA A 151 -35.45 -1.35 -7.40
C ALA A 151 -36.64 -2.29 -7.15
N PHE A 152 -37.79 -1.75 -6.73
CA PHE A 152 -39.02 -2.52 -6.48
C PHE A 152 -40.24 -1.96 -7.23
N GLY A 153 -40.01 -1.31 -8.38
CA GLY A 153 -41.06 -0.81 -9.25
C GLY A 153 -41.89 -1.92 -9.92
N ASN A 154 -43.01 -2.26 -9.30
CA ASN A 154 -44.26 -2.78 -9.89
C ASN A 154 -44.18 -4.04 -10.76
N ASP A 155 -44.34 -5.22 -10.14
CA ASP A 155 -44.89 -6.41 -10.82
C ASP A 155 -45.85 -7.23 -9.93
N TRP A 156 -46.71 -6.54 -9.17
CA TRP A 156 -47.80 -7.16 -8.39
C TRP A 156 -49.13 -6.43 -8.54
N GLN A 157 -49.51 -6.08 -9.78
CA GLN A 157 -50.93 -5.88 -10.08
C GLN A 157 -51.54 -7.24 -10.45
N MET A 158 -52.25 -7.83 -9.48
CA MET A 158 -53.43 -8.65 -9.75
C MET A 158 -54.67 -7.79 -9.55
#